data_AF-A0A4C1X1W3-F1
#
_entry.id   AF-A0A4C1X1W3-F1
#
_cell.length_a   1.000
_cell.length_b   1.000
_cell.length_c   1.000
_cell.angle_alpha   90.00
_cell.angle_beta   90.00
_cell.angle_gamma   90.00
#
_symmetry.space_group_name_H-M   'P 1'
#
loop_
_entity.id
_entity.type
_entity.pdbx_description
1 polymer ?
#
loop_
_entity_poly.entity_id
_entity_poly.type
_entity_poly.pdbx_seq_one_letter_code
_entity_poly.pdbx_strand_id
1 'polypeptide(L)'
;MSDAIISEPATKLRELFTTILIFCQPSDPLELWNKFRDALCEDILNRMRNENQDMTLAYNDDIYNDGLIIIEDKIHEISDKSLTDFGLPAAKRNNSLLDPLEVALRKPYNLNDLNEYITENEPRLVNDQVTTYNCVMKSVSFNEGKIFFLDAPGGTGKTFITNLILAKVRSLGKLALAVASSGIAATLLAGGRTAHSTFKLPLTVSLEKDSVCSIRKMDLWEKFYKTSV
;
A
#
# COMPACT_ATOMS: atom_id res chain seq x y z
N MET A 1 -31.17 -9.87 -4.47
CA MET A 1 -29.77 -10.32 -4.31
C MET A 1 -29.50 -11.59 -5.12
N SER A 2 -30.37 -12.60 -5.08
CA SER A 2 -30.23 -13.85 -5.85
C SER A 2 -29.96 -13.65 -7.35
N ASP A 3 -30.67 -12.73 -8.01
CA ASP A 3 -30.51 -12.49 -9.44
C ASP A 3 -29.22 -11.71 -9.78
N ALA A 4 -28.70 -10.93 -8.83
CA ALA A 4 -27.51 -10.10 -9.04
C ALA A 4 -26.21 -10.91 -8.97
N ILE A 5 -26.18 -12.02 -8.21
CA ILE A 5 -25.00 -12.89 -8.06
C ILE A 5 -24.56 -13.51 -9.39
N ILE A 6 -25.51 -13.70 -10.31
CA ILE A 6 -25.27 -14.35 -11.59
C ILE A 6 -24.56 -13.40 -12.58
N SER A 7 -24.61 -12.09 -12.36
CA SER A 7 -24.18 -11.09 -13.34
C SER A 7 -23.22 -10.01 -12.82
N GLU A 8 -23.11 -9.81 -11.50
CA GLU A 8 -22.37 -8.68 -10.92
C GLU A 8 -21.13 -9.14 -10.14
N PRO A 9 -20.03 -8.36 -10.18
CA PRO A 9 -18.83 -8.66 -9.40
C PRO A 9 -19.09 -8.47 -7.89
N ALA A 10 -18.33 -9.18 -7.06
CA ALA A 10 -18.44 -9.15 -5.59
C ALA A 10 -18.41 -7.74 -4.98
N THR A 11 -17.66 -6.81 -5.59
CA THR A 11 -17.63 -5.39 -5.20
C THR A 11 -19.00 -4.71 -5.31
N LYS A 12 -19.73 -4.94 -6.41
CA LYS A 12 -21.08 -4.42 -6.64
C LYS A 12 -22.11 -5.10 -5.75
N LEU A 13 -21.94 -6.40 -5.49
CA LEU A 13 -22.77 -7.12 -4.53
C LEU A 13 -22.64 -6.54 -3.11
N ARG A 14 -21.44 -6.16 -2.67
CA ARG A 14 -21.23 -5.49 -1.37
C ARG A 14 -21.85 -4.09 -1.31
N GLU A 15 -21.84 -3.33 -2.41
CA GLU A 15 -22.55 -2.04 -2.51
C GLU A 15 -24.07 -2.22 -2.37
N LEU A 16 -24.63 -3.20 -3.09
CA LEU A 16 -26.04 -3.53 -3.01
C LEU A 16 -26.42 -4.01 -1.60
N PHE A 17 -25.61 -4.87 -0.99
CA PHE A 17 -25.80 -5.35 0.37
C PHE A 17 -25.83 -4.19 1.38
N THR A 18 -24.86 -3.27 1.29
CA THR A 18 -24.78 -2.07 2.13
C THR A 18 -26.04 -1.20 1.97
N THR A 19 -26.48 -0.99 0.73
CA THR A 19 -27.70 -0.23 0.42
C THR A 19 -28.93 -0.88 1.06
N ILE A 20 -29.04 -2.21 0.97
CA ILE A 20 -30.15 -2.96 1.58
C ILE A 20 -30.13 -2.81 3.10
N LEU A 21 -28.98 -2.90 3.75
CA LEU A 21 -28.86 -2.70 5.20
C LEU A 21 -29.36 -1.33 5.63
N ILE A 22 -28.89 -0.27 4.95
CA ILE A 22 -29.16 1.11 5.35
C ILE A 22 -30.61 1.51 5.06
N PHE A 23 -31.12 1.20 3.86
CA PHE A 23 -32.37 1.75 3.37
C PHE A 23 -33.56 0.79 3.43
N CYS A 24 -33.32 -0.52 3.43
CA CYS A 24 -34.40 -1.51 3.35
C CYS A 24 -34.70 -2.20 4.68
N GLN A 25 -33.85 -2.04 5.71
CA GLN A 25 -34.02 -2.61 7.05
C GLN A 25 -34.51 -4.07 7.02
N PRO A 26 -33.68 -5.01 6.50
CA PRO A 26 -34.11 -6.39 6.35
C PRO A 26 -34.47 -7.02 7.70
N SER A 27 -35.49 -7.88 7.71
CA SER A 27 -36.00 -8.52 8.93
C SER A 27 -34.97 -9.38 9.66
N ASP A 28 -34.06 -10.02 8.90
CA ASP A 28 -32.90 -10.75 9.45
C ASP A 28 -31.65 -10.47 8.60
N PRO A 29 -30.86 -9.44 8.97
CA PRO A 29 -29.62 -9.09 8.27
C PRO A 29 -28.54 -10.18 8.40
N LEU A 30 -28.54 -10.95 9.49
CA LEU A 30 -27.55 -12.00 9.75
C LEU A 30 -27.79 -13.24 8.89
N GLU A 31 -29.04 -13.65 8.73
CA GLU A 31 -29.41 -14.71 7.77
C GLU A 31 -29.04 -14.30 6.34
N LEU A 32 -29.31 -13.04 5.98
CA LEU A 32 -28.97 -12.49 4.66
C LEU A 32 -27.45 -12.52 4.41
N TRP A 33 -26.64 -12.13 5.41
CA TRP A 33 -25.19 -12.25 5.37
C TRP A 33 -24.76 -13.70 5.18
N ASN A 34 -25.22 -14.62 6.04
CA ASN A 34 -24.82 -16.03 6.00
C ASN A 34 -25.17 -16.71 4.67
N LYS A 35 -26.27 -16.30 4.04
CA LYS A 35 -26.70 -16.81 2.74
C LYS A 35 -25.80 -16.36 1.58
N PHE A 36 -25.24 -15.15 1.65
CA PHE A 36 -24.57 -14.53 0.51
C PHE A 36 -23.09 -14.19 0.74
N ARG A 37 -22.54 -14.44 1.93
CA ARG A 37 -21.16 -14.12 2.31
C ARG A 37 -20.10 -14.68 1.35
N ASP A 38 -20.31 -15.86 0.77
CA ASP A 38 -19.35 -16.45 -0.19
C ASP A 38 -19.27 -15.61 -1.46
N ALA A 39 -20.43 -15.28 -2.06
CA ALA A 39 -20.49 -14.42 -3.24
C ALA A 39 -20.01 -12.99 -2.95
N LEU A 40 -20.26 -12.49 -1.73
CA LEU A 40 -19.78 -11.19 -1.28
C LEU A 40 -18.26 -11.16 -1.02
N CYS A 41 -17.59 -12.31 -0.87
CA CYS A 41 -16.16 -12.38 -0.54
C CYS A 41 -15.34 -13.13 -1.60
N GLU A 42 -15.90 -13.43 -2.76
CA GLU A 42 -15.25 -14.21 -3.82
C GLU A 42 -13.95 -13.56 -4.32
N ASP A 43 -13.96 -12.24 -4.51
CA ASP A 43 -12.77 -11.47 -4.92
C ASP A 43 -11.69 -11.43 -3.83
N ILE A 44 -12.09 -11.42 -2.56
CA ILE A 44 -11.18 -11.47 -1.41
C ILE A 44 -10.46 -12.83 -1.38
N LEU A 45 -11.20 -13.92 -1.54
CA LEU A 45 -10.64 -15.27 -1.64
C LEU A 45 -9.67 -15.37 -2.82
N ASN A 46 -10.06 -14.91 -4.01
CA ASN A 46 -9.22 -14.94 -5.20
C ASN A 46 -7.95 -14.10 -5.04
N ARG A 47 -8.03 -12.95 -4.37
CA ARG A 47 -6.87 -12.13 -4.03
C ARG A 47 -5.92 -12.88 -3.09
N MET A 48 -6.43 -13.46 -2.00
CA MET A 48 -5.61 -14.22 -1.05
C MET A 48 -4.93 -15.45 -1.66
N ARG A 49 -5.61 -16.16 -2.57
CA ARG A 49 -5.02 -17.28 -3.32
C ARG A 49 -3.84 -16.85 -4.17
N ASN A 50 -3.99 -15.73 -4.88
CA ASN A 50 -2.95 -15.17 -5.74
C ASN A 50 -1.75 -14.65 -4.92
N GLU A 51 -2.00 -14.03 -3.78
CA GLU A 51 -0.95 -13.48 -2.91
C GLU A 51 -0.13 -14.57 -2.22
N ASN A 52 -0.77 -15.64 -1.76
CA ASN A 52 -0.11 -16.74 -1.04
C ASN A 52 0.37 -17.88 -1.96
N GLN A 53 0.10 -17.81 -3.27
CA GLN A 53 0.32 -18.92 -4.23
C GLN A 53 -0.33 -20.25 -3.81
N ASP A 54 -1.42 -20.18 -3.04
CA ASP A 54 -2.14 -21.34 -2.53
C ASP A 54 -3.54 -21.40 -3.17
N MET A 55 -3.68 -22.24 -4.19
CA MET A 55 -4.95 -22.47 -4.87
C MET A 55 -5.92 -23.36 -4.08
N THR A 56 -5.46 -23.99 -3.00
CA THR A 56 -6.27 -24.89 -2.16
C THR A 56 -6.99 -24.18 -1.03
N LEU A 57 -6.66 -22.90 -0.79
CA LEU A 57 -7.30 -22.07 0.23
C LEU A 57 -8.83 -22.06 0.04
N ALA A 58 -9.55 -22.44 1.09
CA ALA A 58 -11.01 -22.37 1.18
C ALA A 58 -11.45 -21.12 1.95
N TYR A 59 -12.76 -20.83 1.93
CA TYR A 59 -13.31 -19.80 2.80
C TYR A 59 -13.03 -20.11 4.27
N ASN A 60 -12.64 -19.09 5.01
CA ASN A 60 -12.36 -19.15 6.43
C ASN A 60 -12.88 -17.88 7.11
N ASP A 61 -12.82 -17.85 8.44
CA ASP A 61 -13.33 -16.72 9.22
C ASP A 61 -12.60 -15.41 8.92
N ASP A 62 -11.32 -15.46 8.53
CA ASP A 62 -10.53 -14.27 8.18
C ASP A 62 -11.03 -13.62 6.88
N ILE A 63 -11.36 -14.42 5.86
CA ILE A 63 -11.94 -13.93 4.59
C ILE A 63 -13.29 -13.25 4.83
N TYR A 64 -14.14 -13.86 5.66
CA TYR A 64 -15.43 -13.28 6.00
C TYR A 64 -15.29 -12.01 6.83
N ASN A 65 -14.31 -11.97 7.74
CA ASN A 65 -13.99 -10.77 8.51
C ASN A 65 -13.52 -9.63 7.60
N ASP A 66 -12.66 -9.89 6.61
CA ASP A 66 -12.26 -8.92 5.59
C ASP A 66 -13.47 -8.38 4.81
N GLY A 67 -14.41 -9.26 4.45
CA GLY A 67 -15.67 -8.88 3.83
C GLY A 67 -16.51 -7.93 4.70
N LEU A 68 -16.62 -8.24 6.00
CA LEU A 68 -17.32 -7.40 6.97
C LEU A 68 -16.64 -6.03 7.13
N ILE A 69 -15.30 -5.97 7.17
CA ILE A 69 -14.55 -4.69 7.25
C ILE A 69 -14.91 -3.79 6.06
N ILE A 70 -14.88 -4.32 4.84
CA ILE A 70 -15.19 -3.55 3.62
C ILE A 70 -16.63 -3.04 3.63
N ILE A 71 -17.57 -3.87 4.12
CA ILE A 71 -18.98 -3.46 4.25
C ILE A 71 -19.12 -2.37 5.31
N GLU A 72 -18.46 -2.50 6.46
CA GLU A 72 -18.52 -1.51 7.53
C GLU A 72 -17.95 -0.15 7.08
N ASP A 73 -16.84 -0.15 6.35
CA ASP A 73 -16.27 1.09 5.79
C ASP A 73 -17.26 1.76 4.83
N LYS A 74 -17.97 0.98 3.99
CA LYS A 74 -19.03 1.50 3.11
C LYS A 74 -20.27 1.99 3.87
N ILE A 75 -20.60 1.37 5.01
CA ILE A 75 -21.68 1.87 5.88
C ILE A 75 -21.30 3.23 6.44
N HIS A 76 -20.05 3.39 6.92
CA HIS A 76 -19.54 4.67 7.45
C HIS A 76 -19.45 5.77 6.39
N GLU A 77 -19.28 5.44 5.10
CA GLU A 77 -19.35 6.42 4.01
C GLU A 77 -20.75 7.04 3.85
N ILE A 78 -21.81 6.33 4.27
CA ILE A 78 -23.21 6.69 4.00
C ILE A 78 -23.98 7.02 5.29
N SER A 79 -23.54 6.51 6.45
CA SER A 79 -24.22 6.66 7.75
C SER A 79 -23.27 6.48 8.93
N ASP A 80 -23.55 7.13 10.06
CA ASP A 80 -22.79 6.96 11.31
C ASP A 80 -23.11 5.65 12.07
N LYS A 81 -23.65 4.65 11.39
CA LYS A 81 -24.04 3.36 11.98
C LYS A 81 -22.91 2.34 11.83
N SER A 82 -22.85 1.41 12.76
CA SER A 82 -21.93 0.27 12.79
C SER A 82 -22.61 -1.01 12.30
N LEU A 83 -21.82 -2.06 11.99
CA LEU A 83 -22.38 -3.38 11.68
C LEU A 83 -23.27 -3.92 12.81
N THR A 84 -22.91 -3.63 14.06
CA THR A 84 -23.66 -4.07 15.23
C THR A 84 -25.05 -3.44 15.33
N ASP A 85 -25.25 -2.25 14.76
CA ASP A 85 -26.57 -1.60 14.71
C ASP A 85 -27.54 -2.32 13.77
N PHE A 86 -27.02 -3.17 12.88
CA PHE A 86 -27.79 -4.03 11.98
C PHE A 86 -27.81 -5.49 12.46
N GLY A 87 -27.34 -5.80 13.67
CA GLY A 87 -27.32 -7.18 14.19
C GLY A 87 -26.29 -8.09 13.52
N LEU A 88 -25.30 -7.52 12.82
CA LEU A 88 -24.18 -8.27 12.24
C LEU A 88 -23.01 -8.37 13.24
N PRO A 89 -22.12 -9.37 13.09
CA PRO A 89 -20.92 -9.46 13.91
C PRO A 89 -20.05 -8.22 13.73
N ALA A 90 -19.54 -7.67 14.83
CA ALA A 90 -18.57 -6.58 14.75
C ALA A 90 -17.34 -7.04 13.96
N ALA A 91 -16.93 -6.24 12.98
CA ALA A 91 -15.71 -6.51 12.24
C ALA A 91 -14.52 -6.49 13.19
N LYS A 92 -13.80 -7.60 13.27
CA LYS A 92 -12.56 -7.68 14.04
C LYS A 92 -11.48 -6.99 13.22
N ARG A 93 -11.42 -5.67 13.35
CA ARG A 93 -10.20 -4.92 13.03
C ARG A 93 -9.19 -5.28 14.10
N ASN A 94 -8.50 -6.41 13.94
CA ASN A 94 -7.35 -6.68 14.77
C ASN A 94 -6.45 -5.45 14.66
N ASN A 95 -6.12 -4.79 15.78
CA ASN A 95 -5.15 -3.68 15.84
C ASN A 95 -3.73 -4.11 15.38
N SER A 96 -3.57 -5.29 14.77
CA SER A 96 -2.38 -5.77 14.07
C SER A 96 -2.53 -5.80 12.55
N LEU A 97 -3.68 -5.43 12.00
CA LEU A 97 -3.89 -5.27 10.57
C LEU A 97 -3.41 -3.87 10.21
N LEU A 98 -2.18 -3.87 9.73
CA LEU A 98 -1.56 -2.79 8.97
C LEU A 98 -2.63 -2.09 8.11
N ASP A 99 -2.63 -0.76 8.10
CA ASP A 99 -3.53 0.04 7.28
C ASP A 99 -3.55 -0.51 5.83
N PRO A 100 -4.68 -0.57 5.09
CA PRO A 100 -4.71 -1.04 3.71
C PRO A 100 -3.61 -0.42 2.82
N LEU A 101 -3.19 0.82 3.13
CA LEU A 101 -2.01 1.45 2.55
C LEU A 101 -0.70 0.74 2.97
N GLU A 102 -0.52 0.42 4.25
CA GLU A 102 0.61 -0.37 4.74
C GLU A 102 0.65 -1.79 4.15
N VAL A 103 -0.50 -2.47 3.99
CA VAL A 103 -0.58 -3.78 3.31
C VAL A 103 -0.22 -3.65 1.83
N ALA A 104 -0.76 -2.65 1.14
CA ALA A 104 -0.44 -2.38 -0.28
C ALA A 104 1.00 -1.90 -0.51
N LEU A 105 1.66 -1.38 0.52
CA LEU A 105 3.04 -0.90 0.47
C LEU A 105 4.06 -1.93 0.99
N ARG A 106 3.63 -2.92 1.77
CA ARG A 106 4.46 -4.02 2.23
C ARG A 106 4.71 -4.99 1.08
N LYS A 107 5.66 -4.64 0.22
CA LYS A 107 6.30 -5.66 -0.63
C LYS A 107 6.99 -6.68 0.28
N PRO A 108 6.83 -7.99 0.06
CA PRO A 108 7.66 -8.98 0.74
C PRO A 108 9.11 -8.77 0.29
N TYR A 109 9.91 -8.15 1.15
CA TYR A 109 11.35 -8.05 0.94
C TYR A 109 11.98 -9.37 1.37
N ASN A 110 12.93 -9.86 0.59
CA ASN A 110 13.75 -10.99 1.00
C ASN A 110 14.68 -10.53 2.13
N LEU A 111 14.50 -11.10 3.32
CA LEU A 111 15.29 -10.74 4.50
C LEU A 111 16.77 -11.10 4.33
N ASN A 112 17.09 -12.13 3.56
CA ASN A 112 18.48 -12.51 3.30
C ASN A 112 19.18 -11.43 2.46
N ASP A 113 18.55 -11.00 1.36
CA ASP A 113 19.10 -9.96 0.48
C ASP A 113 19.28 -8.63 1.25
N LEU A 114 18.32 -8.29 2.12
CA LEU A 114 18.42 -7.10 2.98
C LEU A 114 19.60 -7.21 3.96
N ASN A 115 19.74 -8.35 4.64
CA ASN A 115 20.82 -8.57 5.60
C ASN A 115 22.19 -8.60 4.94
N GLU A 116 22.31 -9.20 3.76
CA GLU A 116 23.53 -9.19 2.95
C GLU A 116 23.90 -7.75 2.56
N TYR A 117 22.93 -6.99 2.02
CA TYR A 117 23.13 -5.58 1.69
C TYR A 117 23.57 -4.75 2.89
N ILE A 118 22.95 -4.93 4.06
CA ILE A 118 23.32 -4.23 5.31
C ILE A 118 24.75 -4.61 5.71
N THR A 119 25.08 -5.90 5.73
CA THR A 119 26.39 -6.39 6.16
C THR A 119 27.52 -5.87 5.28
N GLU A 120 27.28 -5.76 3.97
CA GLU A 120 28.25 -5.20 3.02
C GLU A 120 28.41 -3.68 3.15
N ASN A 121 27.32 -2.95 3.40
CA ASN A 121 27.29 -1.50 3.25
C ASN A 121 27.37 -0.72 4.58
N GLU A 122 26.96 -1.29 5.71
CA GLU A 122 27.06 -0.67 7.04
C GLU A 122 28.52 -0.33 7.41
N PRO A 123 29.54 -1.17 7.13
CA PRO A 123 30.95 -0.85 7.38
C PRO A 123 31.54 0.25 6.46
N ARG A 124 30.87 0.58 5.35
CA ARG A 124 31.35 1.55 4.35
C ARG A 124 30.96 3.00 4.70
N LEU A 125 30.20 3.20 5.78
CA LEU A 125 29.79 4.52 6.23
C LEU A 125 31.00 5.33 6.72
N VAL A 126 31.08 6.58 6.27
CA VAL A 126 32.02 7.56 6.84
C VAL A 126 31.48 8.14 8.16
N ASN A 127 32.35 8.74 8.96
CA ASN A 127 32.02 9.17 10.34
C ASN A 127 30.73 10.01 10.48
N ASP A 128 30.51 10.96 9.57
CA ASP A 128 29.31 11.82 9.60
C ASP A 128 28.03 11.04 9.23
N GLN A 129 28.16 10.08 8.31
CA GLN A 129 27.06 9.18 7.93
C GLN A 129 26.75 8.20 9.06
N VAL A 130 27.77 7.67 9.76
CA VAL A 130 27.59 6.82 10.96
C VAL A 130 26.80 7.56 12.03
N THR A 131 27.15 8.83 12.28
CA THR A 131 26.46 9.67 13.27
C THR A 131 24.99 9.86 12.90
N THR A 132 24.72 10.17 11.63
CA THR A 132 23.35 10.34 11.10
C THR A 132 22.55 9.03 11.21
N TYR A 133 23.14 7.92 10.74
CA TYR A 133 22.53 6.60 10.76
C TYR A 133 22.16 6.18 12.19
N ASN A 134 23.09 6.30 13.14
CA ASN A 134 22.84 5.96 14.53
C ASN A 134 21.75 6.83 15.16
N CYS A 135 21.71 8.13 14.83
CA CYS A 135 20.68 9.04 15.32
C CYS A 135 19.27 8.60 14.87
N VAL A 136 19.11 8.30 13.58
CA VAL A 136 17.84 7.84 13.02
C VAL A 136 17.46 6.46 13.57
N MET A 137 18.40 5.50 13.59
CA MET A 137 18.14 4.14 14.09
C MET A 137 17.79 4.11 15.59
N LYS A 138 18.36 5.03 16.39
CA LYS A 138 17.98 5.23 17.78
C LYS A 138 16.52 5.69 17.87
N SER A 139 16.15 6.74 17.13
CA SER A 139 14.77 7.25 17.11
C SER A 139 13.75 6.18 16.69
N VAL A 140 14.11 5.35 15.71
CA VAL A 140 13.25 4.24 15.25
C VAL A 140 13.13 3.14 16.31
N SER A 141 14.21 2.83 17.02
CA SER A 141 14.21 1.79 18.07
C SER A 141 13.40 2.21 19.29
N PHE A 142 13.51 3.48 19.71
CA PHE A 142 12.77 4.03 20.85
C PHE A 142 11.39 4.62 20.51
N ASN A 143 10.95 4.50 19.25
CA ASN A 143 9.67 5.02 18.76
C ASN A 143 9.42 6.50 19.10
N GLU A 144 10.46 7.34 18.95
CA GLU A 144 10.42 8.74 19.39
C GLU A 144 9.62 9.67 18.47
N GLY A 145 9.18 9.19 17.29
CA GLY A 145 8.34 9.96 16.36
C GLY A 145 9.02 11.21 15.76
N LYS A 146 10.35 11.25 15.69
CA LYS A 146 11.11 12.42 15.21
C LYS A 146 11.10 12.57 13.69
N ILE A 147 11.19 13.82 13.24
CA ILE A 147 11.38 14.20 11.84
C ILE A 147 12.84 14.65 11.66
N PHE A 148 13.50 14.12 10.63
CA PHE A 148 14.88 14.44 10.30
C PHE A 148 14.98 15.07 8.91
N PHE A 149 15.84 16.07 8.78
CA PHE A 149 16.24 16.64 7.50
C PHE A 149 17.72 16.36 7.28
N LEU A 150 18.04 15.62 6.21
CA LEU A 150 19.42 15.36 5.81
C LEU A 150 19.80 16.30 4.67
N ASP A 151 20.49 17.38 5.02
CA ASP A 151 21.06 18.30 4.04
C ASP A 151 22.55 18.02 3.85
N ALA A 152 22.96 17.85 2.59
CA ALA A 152 24.36 17.66 2.24
C ALA A 152 24.59 18.02 0.76
N PRO A 153 25.81 18.39 0.36
CA PRO A 153 26.16 18.63 -1.04
C PRO A 153 25.89 17.45 -1.98
N GLY A 154 25.88 17.69 -3.29
CA GLY A 154 25.83 16.62 -4.29
C GLY A 154 27.01 15.65 -4.12
N GLY A 155 26.77 14.34 -4.32
CA GLY A 155 27.83 13.33 -4.27
C GLY A 155 28.22 12.80 -2.88
N THR A 156 27.65 13.32 -1.79
CA THR A 156 27.98 12.89 -0.41
C THR A 156 27.30 11.60 0.07
N GLY A 157 26.69 10.85 -0.84
CA GLY A 157 26.07 9.56 -0.50
C GLY A 157 24.73 9.67 0.25
N LYS A 158 23.98 10.78 0.16
CA LYS A 158 22.63 10.89 0.76
C LYS A 158 21.70 9.73 0.38
N THR A 159 21.67 9.38 -0.91
CA THR A 159 20.89 8.24 -1.39
C THR A 159 21.36 6.92 -0.77
N PHE A 160 22.68 6.75 -0.63
CA PHE A 160 23.28 5.56 -0.05
C PHE A 160 22.86 5.37 1.41
N ILE A 161 23.00 6.40 2.25
CA ILE A 161 22.59 6.32 3.66
C ILE A 161 21.06 6.13 3.79
N THR A 162 20.26 6.80 2.95
CA THR A 162 18.79 6.62 2.96
C THR A 162 18.41 5.17 2.62
N ASN A 163 19.04 4.56 1.62
CA ASN A 163 18.81 3.16 1.26
C ASN A 163 19.26 2.18 2.36
N LEU A 164 20.38 2.47 3.02
CA LEU A 164 20.86 1.64 4.14
C LEU A 164 19.91 1.69 5.33
N ILE A 165 19.43 2.89 5.73
CA ILE A 165 18.42 3.05 6.77
C ILE A 165 17.16 2.28 6.39
N LEU A 166 16.70 2.45 5.16
CA LEU A 166 15.51 1.78 4.64
C LEU A 166 15.64 0.25 4.70
N ALA A 167 16.78 -0.30 4.30
CA ALA A 167 17.08 -1.72 4.39
C ALA A 167 17.09 -2.20 5.85
N LYS A 168 17.77 -1.47 6.74
CA LYS A 168 17.86 -1.81 8.17
C LYS A 168 16.48 -1.84 8.82
N VAL A 169 15.66 -0.81 8.64
CA VAL A 169 14.32 -0.77 9.22
C VAL A 169 13.44 -1.92 8.71
N ARG A 170 13.51 -2.23 7.41
CA ARG A 170 12.78 -3.37 6.81
C ARG A 170 13.27 -4.73 7.31
N SER A 171 14.58 -4.89 7.52
CA SER A 171 15.15 -6.13 8.08
C SER A 171 14.66 -6.42 9.50
N LEU A 172 14.32 -5.38 10.26
CA LEU A 172 13.72 -5.48 11.59
C LEU A 172 12.20 -5.79 11.55
N GLY A 173 11.64 -6.05 10.36
CA GLY A 173 10.22 -6.31 10.17
C GLY A 173 9.32 -5.08 10.31
N LYS A 174 9.90 -3.87 10.42
CA LYS A 174 9.16 -2.61 10.51
C LYS A 174 8.83 -2.08 9.10
N LEU A 175 7.73 -1.33 8.98
CA LEU A 175 7.35 -0.69 7.73
C LEU A 175 8.24 0.54 7.46
N ALA A 176 8.79 0.63 6.26
CA ALA A 176 9.53 1.81 5.81
C ALA A 176 9.20 2.13 4.34
N LEU A 177 8.67 3.33 4.12
CA LEU A 177 8.21 3.81 2.82
C LEU A 177 9.27 4.72 2.19
N ALA A 178 9.65 4.40 0.96
CA ALA A 178 10.54 5.24 0.16
C ALA A 178 9.71 6.06 -0.82
N VAL A 179 9.65 7.38 -0.59
CA VAL A 179 8.86 8.30 -1.40
C VAL A 179 9.76 9.41 -1.93
N ALA A 180 9.61 9.73 -3.21
CA ALA A 180 10.31 10.83 -3.85
C ALA A 180 9.35 11.74 -4.62
N SER A 181 9.77 12.97 -4.93
CA SER A 181 8.97 13.90 -5.72
C SER A 181 8.91 13.51 -7.21
N SER A 182 10.01 13.01 -7.77
CA SER A 182 10.14 12.62 -9.18
C SER A 182 10.32 11.12 -9.38
N GLY A 183 9.97 10.61 -10.56
CA GLY A 183 10.17 9.21 -10.91
C GLY A 183 11.66 8.79 -10.89
N ILE A 184 12.55 9.65 -11.40
CA ILE A 184 13.99 9.39 -11.42
C ILE A 184 14.58 9.33 -10.00
N ALA A 185 14.11 10.18 -9.09
CA ALA A 185 14.53 10.09 -7.69
C ALA A 185 13.97 8.84 -7.00
N ALA A 186 12.74 8.44 -7.34
CA ALA A 186 12.14 7.23 -6.81
C ALA A 186 12.90 5.96 -7.22
N THR A 187 13.42 5.87 -8.45
CA THR A 187 14.18 4.69 -8.90
C THR A 187 15.51 4.51 -8.17
N LEU A 188 16.07 5.58 -7.60
CA LEU A 188 17.29 5.52 -6.79
C LEU A 188 17.04 4.96 -5.38
N LEU A 189 15.79 4.90 -4.94
CA LEU A 189 15.41 4.37 -3.63
C LEU A 189 14.91 2.92 -3.77
N ALA A 190 15.35 2.02 -2.89
CA ALA A 190 14.93 0.62 -2.94
C ALA A 190 13.41 0.50 -2.71
N GLY A 191 12.67 0.09 -3.74
CA GLY A 191 11.20 0.05 -3.72
C GLY A 191 10.55 1.44 -3.70
N GLY A 192 11.26 2.48 -4.14
CA GLY A 192 10.77 3.85 -4.16
C GLY A 192 9.59 4.06 -5.11
N ARG A 193 8.69 4.97 -4.72
CA ARG A 193 7.57 5.45 -5.53
C ARG A 193 7.50 6.96 -5.47
N THR A 194 6.81 7.58 -6.43
CA THR A 194 6.53 9.01 -6.35
C THR A 194 5.50 9.31 -5.27
N ALA A 195 5.55 10.49 -4.66
CA ALA A 195 4.55 10.95 -3.68
C ALA A 195 3.13 10.89 -4.27
N HIS A 196 2.97 11.31 -5.52
CA HIS A 196 1.71 11.23 -6.27
C HIS A 196 1.17 9.79 -6.35
N SER A 197 2.02 8.80 -6.67
CA SER A 197 1.60 7.40 -6.78
C SER A 197 1.34 6.76 -5.41
N THR A 198 2.14 7.12 -4.41
CA THR A 198 2.07 6.56 -3.05
C THR A 198 0.83 7.04 -2.30
N PHE A 199 0.59 8.35 -2.30
CA PHE A 199 -0.50 8.97 -1.54
C PHE A 199 -1.73 9.31 -2.39
N LYS A 200 -1.76 8.85 -3.66
CA LYS A 200 -2.85 9.12 -4.61
C LYS A 200 -3.21 10.60 -4.72
N LEU A 201 -2.20 11.47 -4.67
CA LEU A 201 -2.40 12.92 -4.73
C LEU A 201 -3.03 13.30 -6.08
N PRO A 202 -4.09 14.13 -6.09
CA PRO A 202 -4.70 14.59 -7.33
C PRO A 202 -3.68 15.39 -8.14
N LEU A 203 -3.54 15.03 -9.42
CA LEU A 203 -2.76 15.84 -10.36
C LEU A 203 -3.55 17.12 -10.61
N THR A 204 -3.12 18.22 -9.99
CA THR A 204 -3.65 19.55 -10.33
C THR A 204 -3.06 19.94 -11.67
N VAL A 205 -3.61 19.42 -12.75
CA VAL A 205 -3.35 19.94 -14.09
C VAL A 205 -4.15 21.24 -14.17
N SER A 206 -3.52 22.36 -13.79
CA SER A 206 -4.06 23.67 -14.17
C SER A 206 -4.29 23.61 -15.68
N LEU A 207 -5.55 23.70 -16.10
CA LEU A 207 -6.01 23.71 -17.48
C LEU A 207 -5.56 24.99 -18.22
N GLU A 208 -4.34 25.46 -17.94
CA GLU A 208 -3.65 26.41 -18.79
C GLU A 208 -3.21 25.63 -20.03
N LYS A 209 -3.80 26.00 -21.17
CA LYS A 209 -3.95 25.25 -22.42
C LYS A 209 -2.64 24.85 -23.13
N ASP A 210 -1.48 24.97 -22.50
CA ASP A 210 -0.19 24.88 -23.19
C ASP A 210 0.79 23.85 -22.60
N SER A 211 0.38 22.95 -21.70
CA SER A 211 1.25 21.84 -21.25
C SER A 211 1.33 20.72 -22.30
N VAL A 212 1.83 21.03 -23.50
CA VAL A 212 2.18 20.06 -24.54
C VAL A 212 3.68 19.74 -24.45
N CYS A 213 3.99 18.48 -24.11
CA CYS A 213 5.35 17.94 -24.25
C CYS A 213 5.62 17.70 -25.75
N SER A 214 6.35 18.60 -26.40
CA SER A 214 6.67 18.52 -27.84
C SER A 214 7.79 17.54 -28.19
N ILE A 215 7.85 16.37 -27.53
CA ILE A 215 8.85 15.34 -27.87
C ILE A 215 8.22 14.41 -28.92
N ARG A 216 8.65 14.57 -30.18
CA ARG A 216 8.29 13.65 -31.26
C ARG A 216 9.11 12.36 -31.13
N LYS A 217 8.45 11.21 -31.33
CA LYS A 217 8.99 9.85 -31.14
C LYS A 217 10.23 9.50 -31.99
N MET A 218 10.64 10.36 -32.93
CA MET A 218 11.78 10.12 -33.83
C MET A 218 13.10 10.81 -33.43
N ASP A 219 13.11 11.80 -32.52
CA ASP A 219 14.34 12.55 -32.21
C ASP A 219 15.25 11.86 -31.18
N LEU A 220 14.78 10.79 -30.53
CA LEU A 220 15.54 10.05 -29.54
C LEU A 220 16.57 9.09 -30.16
N TRP A 221 16.34 8.58 -31.38
CA TRP A 221 17.24 7.61 -32.00
C TRP A 221 18.46 8.25 -32.67
N GLU A 222 18.34 9.48 -33.19
CA GLU A 222 19.49 10.16 -33.82
C GLU A 222 20.52 10.70 -32.81
N LYS A 223 20.11 11.02 -31.58
CA LYS A 223 21.04 11.57 -30.57
C LYS A 223 21.95 10.52 -29.92
N PHE A 224 21.54 9.26 -29.84
CA PHE A 224 22.38 8.21 -29.24
C PHE A 224 23.51 7.72 -30.17
N TYR A 225 23.38 7.89 -31.49
CA TYR A 225 24.40 7.42 -32.44
C TYR A 225 25.51 8.46 -32.76
N LYS A 226 25.37 9.73 -32.35
CA LYS A 226 26.37 10.78 -32.64
C LYS A 226 27.42 11.02 -31.55
N THR A 227 27.46 10.22 -30.47
CA THR A 227 28.50 10.31 -29.43
C THR A 227 29.36 9.05 -29.28
N SER A 228 29.31 8.15 -30.27
CA SER A 228 30.18 6.97 -30.32
C SER A 228 30.88 6.85 -31.67
N VAL A 229 31.63 7.89 -32.07
CA VAL A 229 32.95 7.83 -32.76
C VAL A 229 33.66 9.15 -32.48
#